data_AF-A0A0S7C2I8-F1
#
_entry.id   AF-A0A0S7C2I8-F1
#
_cell.length_a   1.000
_cell.length_b   1.000
_cell.length_c   1.000
_cell.angle_alpha   90.00
_cell.angle_beta   90.00
_cell.angle_gamma   90.00
#
_symmetry.space_group_name_H-M   'P 1'
#
loop_
_entity.id
_entity.type
_entity.pdbx_description
1 polymer ?
#
loop_
_entity_poly.entity_id
_entity_poly.type
_entity_poly.pdbx_seq_one_letter_code
_entity_poly.pdbx_strand_id
1 'polypeptide(L)'
;MAWIILIIAGIFETVWAVSLKYSEGFSRLWPSVITVVAMAISLYLLALSLKTLPLGTAYAVWTGIGALGAVIYGILAMGESRELLKILFVMMILGGIIGLRATAGKASASEKTEQGQPIGSKTETSDHPGGAR
;
A
#
# COMPACT_ATOMS: atom_id res chain seq x y z
N MET A 1 11.66 10.55 7.98
CA MET A 1 10.72 11.43 7.25
C MET A 1 9.58 10.69 6.52
N ALA A 2 9.80 9.49 5.96
CA ALA A 2 8.81 8.81 5.11
C ALA A 2 7.41 8.59 5.70
N TRP A 3 7.30 8.36 7.01
CA TRP A 3 6.01 8.25 7.70
C TRP A 3 5.19 9.55 7.67
N ILE A 4 5.84 10.71 7.82
CA ILE A 4 5.16 12.01 7.73
C ILE A 4 4.68 12.24 6.29
N ILE A 5 5.54 11.95 5.31
CA ILE A 5 5.21 12.02 3.88
C ILE A 5 4.00 11.11 3.57
N LEU A 6 3.94 9.92 4.15
CA LEU A 6 2.85 8.97 3.98
C LEU A 6 1.53 9.48 4.58
N ILE A 7 1.58 10.11 5.77
CA ILE A 7 0.39 10.73 6.36
C ILE A 7 -0.11 11.87 5.48
N ILE A 8 0.79 12.73 4.99
CA ILE A 8 0.44 13.83 4.07
C ILE A 8 -0.14 13.26 2.77
N ALA A 9 0.43 12.17 2.23
CA ALA A 9 -0.08 11.48 1.05
C ALA A 9 -1.53 11.02 1.25
N GLY A 10 -1.84 10.43 2.42
CA GLY A 10 -3.19 9.99 2.77
C GLY A 10 -4.18 11.14 2.95
N ILE A 11 -3.74 12.29 3.48
CA ILE A 11 -4.61 13.49 3.56
C ILE A 11 -4.96 13.99 2.16
N PHE A 12 -3.97 14.09 1.27
CA PHE A 12 -4.21 14.42 -0.14
C PHE A 12 -5.12 13.40 -0.82
N GLU A 13 -5.06 12.14 -0.40
CA GLU A 13 -5.95 11.08 -0.89
C GLU A 13 -7.41 11.40 -0.61
N THR A 14 -7.72 11.75 0.64
CA THR A 14 -9.06 12.19 1.03
C THR A 14 -9.50 13.42 0.22
N VAL A 15 -8.62 14.39 0.02
CA VAL A 15 -8.94 15.62 -0.72
C VAL A 15 -9.34 15.33 -2.17
N TRP A 16 -8.60 14.49 -2.89
CA TRP A 16 -8.96 14.16 -4.27
C TRP A 16 -10.19 13.26 -4.33
N ALA A 17 -10.36 12.30 -3.41
CA ALA A 17 -11.54 11.44 -3.36
C ALA A 17 -12.83 12.24 -3.15
N VAL A 18 -12.79 13.23 -2.24
CA VAL A 18 -13.89 14.16 -2.00
C VAL A 18 -14.12 15.05 -3.22
N SER A 19 -13.06 15.66 -3.76
CA SER A 19 -13.17 16.55 -4.93
C SER A 19 -13.70 15.83 -6.17
N LEU A 20 -13.38 14.55 -6.33
CA LEU A 20 -13.88 13.70 -7.40
C LEU A 20 -15.41 13.59 -7.34
N LYS A 21 -15.97 13.44 -6.13
CA LYS A 21 -17.43 13.42 -5.95
C LYS A 21 -18.07 14.74 -6.38
N TYR A 22 -17.44 15.88 -6.08
CA TYR A 22 -17.90 17.21 -6.49
C TYR A 22 -17.67 17.53 -7.97
N SER A 23 -16.83 16.76 -8.67
CA SER A 23 -16.59 16.95 -10.10
C SER A 23 -17.79 16.60 -10.97
N GLU A 24 -18.80 15.90 -10.43
CA GLU A 24 -19.96 15.39 -11.18
C GLU A 24 -19.52 14.61 -12.43
N GLY A 25 -18.56 13.70 -12.27
CA GLY A 25 -18.00 12.92 -13.37
C GLY A 25 -17.13 13.76 -14.32
N PHE A 26 -16.35 14.68 -13.77
CA PHE A 26 -15.51 15.65 -14.50
C PHE A 26 -16.26 16.73 -15.31
N SER A 27 -17.56 16.89 -15.08
CA SER A 27 -18.36 17.95 -15.71
C SER A 27 -18.02 19.35 -15.19
N ARG A 28 -17.54 19.45 -13.94
CA ARG A 28 -17.13 20.73 -13.32
C ARG A 28 -15.62 20.92 -13.37
N LEU A 29 -15.17 21.98 -14.03
CA LEU A 29 -13.76 22.26 -14.27
C LEU A 29 -12.93 22.41 -12.98
N TRP A 30 -13.38 23.24 -12.03
CA TRP A 30 -12.61 23.53 -10.82
C TRP A 30 -12.40 22.29 -9.92
N PRO A 31 -13.44 21.52 -9.53
CA PRO A 31 -13.24 20.29 -8.75
C PRO A 31 -12.44 19.23 -9.51
N SER A 32 -12.55 19.17 -10.84
CA SER A 32 -11.76 18.25 -11.67
C SER A 32 -10.27 18.55 -11.61
N VAL A 33 -9.88 19.82 -11.76
CA VAL A 33 -8.48 20.25 -11.66
C VAL A 33 -7.94 19.94 -10.27
N ILE A 34 -8.68 20.25 -9.21
CA ILE A 34 -8.28 19.94 -7.84
C ILE A 34 -8.08 18.44 -7.67
N THR A 35 -9.00 17.62 -8.19
CA THR A 35 -8.90 16.15 -8.13
C THR A 35 -7.61 15.67 -8.78
N VAL A 36 -7.33 16.10 -10.01
CA VAL A 36 -6.15 15.64 -10.76
C VAL A 36 -4.85 16.07 -10.06
N VAL A 37 -4.77 17.33 -9.62
CA VAL A 37 -3.57 17.87 -8.95
C VAL A 37 -3.36 17.17 -7.60
N ALA A 38 -4.40 17.03 -6.79
CA ALA A 38 -4.30 16.38 -5.49
C ALA A 38 -3.99 14.88 -5.62
N MET A 39 -4.54 14.21 -6.63
CA MET A 39 -4.23 12.82 -6.95
C MET A 39 -2.76 12.66 -7.34
N ALA A 40 -2.24 13.52 -8.22
CA ALA A 40 -0.83 13.49 -8.61
C ALA A 40 0.11 13.70 -7.41
N ILE A 41 -0.20 14.68 -6.54
CA ILE A 41 0.57 14.93 -5.33
C ILE A 41 0.51 13.74 -4.37
N SER A 42 -0.67 13.18 -4.14
CA SER A 42 -0.87 12.02 -3.25
C SER A 42 -0.04 10.82 -3.71
N LEU A 43 -0.13 10.47 -4.99
CA LEU A 43 0.60 9.34 -5.57
C LEU A 43 2.11 9.58 -5.58
N TYR A 44 2.55 10.80 -5.84
CA TYR A 44 3.98 11.14 -5.80
C TYR A 44 4.56 11.00 -4.38
N LEU A 45 3.84 11.50 -3.36
CA LEU A 45 4.25 11.37 -1.96
C LEU A 45 4.24 9.91 -1.51
N LEU A 46 3.25 9.13 -1.92
CA LEU A 46 3.21 7.68 -1.68
C LEU A 46 4.44 7.02 -2.31
N ALA A 47 4.73 7.27 -3.58
CA ALA A 47 5.91 6.74 -4.27
C ALA A 47 7.22 7.10 -3.56
N LEU A 48 7.30 8.31 -2.99
CA LEU A 48 8.47 8.72 -2.21
C LEU A 48 8.59 7.93 -0.90
N SER A 49 7.48 7.66 -0.22
CA SER A 49 7.46 6.86 1.02
C SER A 49 7.87 5.40 0.78
N LEU A 50 7.49 4.85 -0.39
CA LEU A 50 7.80 3.48 -0.82
C LEU A 50 9.30 3.22 -1.03
N LYS A 51 10.11 4.26 -1.23
CA LYS A 51 11.58 4.11 -1.27
C LYS A 51 12.19 3.62 0.04
N THR A 52 11.43 3.71 1.14
CA THR A 52 11.92 3.38 2.49
C THR A 52 10.99 2.42 3.24
N LEU A 53 9.70 2.44 2.93
CA LEU A 53 8.69 1.61 3.59
C LEU A 53 8.30 0.42 2.70
N PRO A 54 8.08 -0.77 3.28
CA PRO A 54 7.53 -1.90 2.53
C PRO A 54 6.19 -1.54 1.88
N LEU A 55 6.02 -1.94 0.61
CA LEU A 55 4.83 -1.63 -0.19
C LEU A 55 3.52 -1.95 0.55
N GLY A 56 3.42 -3.16 1.11
CA GLY A 56 2.22 -3.57 1.85
C GLY A 56 1.90 -2.69 3.06
N THR A 57 2.92 -2.18 3.76
CA THR A 57 2.71 -1.29 4.92
C THR A 57 2.32 0.11 4.49
N ALA A 58 3.00 0.67 3.49
CA ALA A 58 2.70 2.01 3.02
C ALA A 58 1.31 2.09 2.38
N TYR A 59 0.96 1.13 1.51
CA TYR A 59 -0.33 1.09 0.85
C TYR A 59 -1.49 0.89 1.84
N ALA A 60 -1.30 0.01 2.83
CA ALA A 60 -2.23 -0.20 3.94
C ALA A 60 -2.55 1.11 4.68
N VAL A 61 -1.52 1.86 5.08
CA VAL A 61 -1.69 3.09 5.85
C VAL A 61 -2.28 4.21 4.99
N TRP A 62 -1.80 4.36 3.75
CA TRP A 62 -2.30 5.34 2.78
C TRP A 62 -3.81 5.18 2.56
N THR A 63 -4.23 4.01 2.07
CA THR A 63 -5.65 3.68 1.86
C THR A 63 -6.49 3.78 3.13
N GLY A 64 -5.94 3.41 4.29
CA GLY A 64 -6.63 3.51 5.57
C GLY A 64 -6.94 4.96 5.96
N ILE A 65 -6.00 5.89 5.75
CA ILE A 65 -6.20 7.33 5.99
C ILE A 65 -7.21 7.88 4.99
N GLY A 66 -7.07 7.53 3.70
CA GLY A 66 -8.02 7.94 2.65
C GLY A 66 -9.45 7.54 2.98
N ALA A 67 -9.66 6.27 3.36
CA ALA A 67 -10.96 5.72 3.74
C ALA A 67 -11.55 6.39 5.00
N LEU A 68 -10.75 6.55 6.06
CA LEU A 68 -11.18 7.26 7.27
C LEU A 68 -11.60 8.69 6.96
N GLY A 69 -10.78 9.42 6.21
CA GLY A 69 -11.07 10.80 5.83
C GLY A 69 -12.33 10.92 4.98
N ALA A 70 -12.53 10.00 4.02
CA ALA A 70 -13.72 9.98 3.18
C ALA A 70 -15.00 9.71 3.98
N VAL A 71 -14.97 8.78 4.94
CA VAL A 71 -16.10 8.46 5.81
C VAL A 71 -16.42 9.64 6.74
N ILE A 72 -15.39 10.23 7.37
CA ILE A 72 -15.56 11.42 8.23
C ILE A 72 -16.17 12.56 7.42
N TYR A 73 -15.67 12.80 6.21
CA TYR A 73 -16.19 13.84 5.33
C TYR A 73 -17.65 13.55 4.91
N GLY A 74 -17.97 12.31 4.53
CA GLY A 74 -19.34 11.92 4.17
C GLY A 74 -20.34 12.15 5.32
N ILE A 75 -19.96 11.82 6.55
CA ILE A 75 -20.80 12.04 7.73
C ILE A 75 -20.96 13.53 8.04
N LEU A 76 -19.86 14.31 8.00
CA LEU A 76 -19.88 15.72 8.42
C LEU A 76 -20.44 16.67 7.36
N ALA A 77 -20.05 16.50 6.10
CA ALA A 77 -20.34 17.45 5.02
C ALA A 77 -21.51 17.01 4.14
N MET A 78 -21.71 15.71 3.94
CA MET A 78 -22.84 15.19 3.12
C MET A 78 -24.05 14.78 3.95
N GLY A 79 -23.94 14.82 5.29
CA GLY A 79 -25.02 14.39 6.18
C GLY A 79 -25.39 12.92 5.99
N GLU A 80 -24.46 12.10 5.51
CA GLU A 80 -24.71 10.67 5.37
C GLU A 80 -25.13 10.08 6.71
N SER A 81 -26.15 9.21 6.68
CA SER A 81 -26.66 8.57 7.89
C SER A 81 -25.49 7.91 8.64
N ARG A 82 -25.38 8.22 9.94
CA ARG A 82 -24.41 7.65 10.88
C ARG A 82 -24.78 6.21 11.19
N GLU A 83 -24.89 5.42 10.15
CA GLU A 83 -25.24 4.02 10.25
C GLU A 83 -24.08 3.33 10.97
N LEU A 84 -24.33 2.89 12.21
CA LEU A 84 -23.34 2.17 13.00
C LEU A 84 -22.74 0.99 12.22
N LEU A 85 -23.53 0.37 11.33
CA LEU A 85 -23.07 -0.68 10.43
C LEU A 85 -22.00 -0.20 9.43
N LYS A 86 -22.15 0.97 8.79
CA LYS A 86 -21.13 1.51 7.87
C LYS A 86 -19.79 1.70 8.59
N ILE A 87 -19.85 2.30 9.79
CA ILE A 87 -18.66 2.53 10.61
C ILE A 87 -18.03 1.18 11.01
N LEU A 88 -18.83 0.19 11.41
CA LEU A 88 -18.36 -1.16 11.73
C LEU A 88 -17.63 -1.82 10.55
N PHE A 89 -18.20 -1.77 9.34
CA PHE A 89 -17.57 -2.36 8.15
C PHE A 89 -16.27 -1.64 7.76
N VAL A 90 -16.24 -0.31 7.86
CA VAL A 90 -15.01 0.46 7.65
C VAL A 90 -13.95 0.05 8.68
N MET A 91 -14.31 -0.09 9.95
CA MET A 91 -13.41 -0.56 11.00
C MET A 91 -12.93 -2.00 10.76
N MET A 92 -13.77 -2.86 10.18
CA MET A 92 -13.40 -4.22 9.82
C MET A 92 -12.39 -4.26 8.66
N ILE A 93 -12.56 -3.39 7.65
CA ILE A 93 -11.58 -3.21 6.56
C ILE A 93 -10.25 -2.73 7.14
N LEU A 94 -10.27 -1.70 7.99
CA LEU A 94 -9.07 -1.19 8.66
C LEU A 94 -8.40 -2.25 9.53
N GLY A 95 -9.19 -3.04 10.26
CA GLY A 95 -8.70 -4.18 11.04
C GLY A 95 -8.02 -5.23 10.18
N GLY A 96 -8.60 -5.57 9.02
CA GLY A 96 -7.97 -6.47 8.04
C GLY A 96 -6.66 -5.93 7.49
N ILE A 97 -6.61 -4.63 7.20
CA ILE A 97 -5.40 -3.93 6.75
C ILE A 97 -4.29 -3.98 7.83
N ILE A 98 -4.64 -3.69 9.08
CA ILE A 98 -3.69 -3.75 10.21
C ILE A 98 -3.23 -5.20 10.46
N GLY A 99 -4.14 -6.16 10.38
CA GLY A 99 -3.84 -7.59 10.49
C GLY A 99 -2.86 -8.05 9.41
N LEU A 100 -3.08 -7.64 8.16
CA LEU A 100 -2.16 -7.91 7.05
C LEU A 100 -0.78 -7.28 7.27
N ARG A 101 -0.73 -6.05 7.81
CA ARG A 101 0.53 -5.39 8.18
C ARG A 101 1.25 -6.11 9.33
N ALA A 102 0.51 -6.65 10.29
CA ALA A 102 1.08 -7.40 11.42
C ALA A 102 1.63 -8.77 11.01
N THR A 103 1.05 -9.42 10.00
CA THR A 103 1.52 -10.72 9.49
C THR A 103 2.61 -10.59 8.43
N ALA A 104 2.66 -9.48 7.68
CA ALA A 104 3.70 -9.23 6.67
C ALA A 104 5.12 -9.23 7.26
N GLY A 105 5.30 -8.90 8.54
CA GLY A 105 6.59 -9.00 9.25
C GLY A 105 7.10 -10.44 9.46
N LYS A 106 6.28 -11.48 9.27
CA LYS A 106 6.71 -12.89 9.35
C LYS A 106 7.17 -13.45 8.00
N ALA A 107 6.74 -12.87 6.87
CA ALA A 107 7.08 -13.37 5.54
C ALA A 107 8.50 -13.00 5.10
N SER A 108 9.03 -11.85 5.55
CA SER A 108 10.38 -11.38 5.18
C SER A 108 11.52 -12.24 5.72
N ALA A 109 11.25 -13.16 6.66
CA ALA A 109 12.24 -14.11 7.16
C ALA A 109 12.40 -15.35 6.26
N SER A 110 11.44 -15.62 5.35
CA SER A 110 11.49 -16.81 4.48
C SER A 110 12.24 -16.57 3.17
N GLU A 111 12.26 -15.32 2.67
CA GLU A 111 12.84 -15.01 1.35
C GLU A 111 14.37 -14.94 1.34
N LYS A 112 15.01 -14.70 2.51
CA LYS A 112 16.49 -14.68 2.61
C LYS A 112 17.16 -16.05 2.70
N THR A 113 16.39 -17.13 2.86
CA THR A 113 16.97 -18.47 3.06
C THR A 113 17.21 -19.22 1.75
N GLU A 114 16.44 -18.98 0.69
CA GLU A 114 16.63 -19.69 -0.60
C GLU A 114 17.73 -19.11 -1.49
N GLN A 115 18.08 -17.83 -1.36
CA GLN A 115 19.05 -17.17 -2.24
C GLN A 115 20.52 -17.35 -1.82
N GLY A 116 20.78 -18.09 -0.74
CA GLY A 116 22.11 -18.35 -0.18
C GLY A 116 22.67 -19.75 -0.43
N GLN A 117 21.99 -20.62 -1.18
CA GLN A 117 22.52 -21.96 -1.48
C GLN A 117 23.49 -21.87 -2.67
N PRO A 118 24.82 -22.11 -2.49
CA PRO A 118 25.69 -22.28 -3.63
C PRO A 118 25.26 -23.55 -4.37
N ILE A 119 24.97 -23.41 -5.67
CA ILE A 119 24.76 -24.55 -6.57
C ILE A 119 26.01 -25.42 -6.46
N GLY A 120 25.82 -26.63 -5.93
CA GLY A 120 26.90 -27.58 -5.74
C GLY A 120 27.64 -27.84 -7.04
N SER A 121 28.95 -27.61 -7.03
CA SER A 121 29.85 -28.17 -8.04
C SER A 121 29.92 -29.69 -7.82
N LYS A 122 29.01 -30.43 -8.43
CA LYS A 122 29.28 -31.81 -8.79
C LYS A 122 29.62 -31.83 -10.27
N THR A 123 30.90 -32.00 -10.55
CA THR A 123 31.32 -32.63 -11.81
C THR A 123 32.20 -33.79 -11.40
N GLU A 124 31.63 -34.98 -11.54
CA GLU A 124 32.34 -36.24 -11.52
C GLU A 124 33.50 -36.19 -12.52
N THR A 125 34.63 -36.75 -12.13
CA THR A 125 35.51 -37.42 -13.08
C THR A 125 35.93 -38.72 -12.45
N SER A 126 35.13 -39.74 -12.71
CA SER A 126 35.56 -41.13 -12.76
C SER A 126 36.69 -41.27 -13.77
N ASP A 127 37.83 -41.85 -13.41
CA ASP A 127 38.37 -42.94 -14.23
C ASP A 127 39.45 -43.80 -13.54
N HIS A 128 39.46 -45.06 -13.95
CA HIS A 128 40.21 -46.24 -13.50
C HIS A 128 41.73 -46.12 -13.33
N PRO A 129 42.36 -46.98 -12.48
CA PRO A 129 43.64 -47.59 -12.80
C PRO A 129 43.42 -49.05 -13.21
N GLY A 130 43.49 -49.32 -14.50
CA GLY A 130 43.51 -50.68 -15.04
C GLY A 130 44.50 -50.78 -16.19
N GLY A 131 45.68 -51.35 -15.94
CA GLY A 131 46.45 -52.07 -16.96
C GLY A 131 47.90 -51.63 -17.23
N ALA A 132 48.79 -52.61 -17.08
CA ALA A 132 50.02 -52.84 -17.84
C ALA A 132 51.24 -51.92 -17.58
N ARG A 133 52.18 -52.41 -16.78
CA ARG A 133 53.48 -52.96 -17.24
C ARG A 133 54.19 -53.70 -16.12
#